data_AF-A0A2X1D3K0-F1
#
_entry.id   AF-A0A2X1D3K0-F1
#
_cell.length_a   1.000
_cell.length_b   1.000
_cell.length_c   1.000
_cell.angle_alpha   90.00
_cell.angle_beta   90.00
_cell.angle_gamma   90.00
#
_symmetry.space_group_name_H-M   'P 1'
#
loop_
_entity.id
_entity.type
_entity.pdbx_description
1 polymer ?
#
loop_
_entity_poly.entity_id
_entity_poly.type
_entity_poly.pdbx_seq_one_letter_code
_entity_poly.pdbx_strand_id
1 'polypeptide(L)'
;MGEKRAIVVLGMHRSGTSSVTGALSLLGAASPRTLMPAAEDNPKGFWESQPLMLLHDRLLAAGGSSWRDWRPFNLSAALEAEPTLMGQARACLVDEFQEASLIVLKDPRICRFLPFWSRLLRDAGYHTMVVCPLRPPVDVANSLAFRNDMGLEEGGRLWLRHVLDAERSSRDLLRYFVHWQVFLSGWRDQVRQIDAKLGLGLELDNLDQPSPVDEFLSPELVRQTTSGIDLHPWTTNAWDCLCGLVNFSDDSAIQDRLDELRWKFDEACRLFP
;
A
#
# COMPACT_ATOMS: atom_id res chain seq x y z
N MET A 1 23.76 15.95 -8.94
CA MET A 1 22.63 15.74 -8.02
C MET A 1 22.51 14.24 -7.79
N GLY A 2 22.37 13.81 -6.53
CA GLY A 2 22.18 12.39 -6.23
C GLY A 2 20.87 11.86 -6.83
N GLU A 3 20.79 10.55 -7.03
CA GLU A 3 19.58 9.86 -7.50
C GLU A 3 18.44 10.02 -6.48
N LYS A 4 17.25 10.47 -6.92
CA LYS A 4 16.06 10.56 -6.05
C LYS A 4 15.27 9.26 -6.09
N ARG A 5 14.78 8.80 -4.95
CA ARG A 5 14.09 7.52 -4.74
C ARG A 5 12.79 7.71 -3.99
N ALA A 6 11.73 7.05 -4.46
CA ALA A 6 10.41 7.09 -3.85
C ALA A 6 9.94 5.67 -3.55
N ILE A 7 9.78 5.37 -2.27
CA ILE A 7 9.21 4.12 -1.80
C ILE A 7 7.70 4.30 -1.73
N VAL A 8 6.95 3.55 -2.52
CA VAL A 8 5.49 3.52 -2.44
C VAL A 8 5.06 2.25 -1.69
N VAL A 9 4.44 2.44 -0.53
CA VAL A 9 3.97 1.32 0.28
C VAL A 9 2.53 0.98 -0.12
N LEU A 10 2.34 -0.19 -0.73
CA LEU A 10 1.06 -0.62 -1.28
C LEU A 10 0.43 -1.74 -0.46
N GLY A 11 -0.85 -1.57 -0.14
CA GLY A 11 -1.65 -2.59 0.53
C GLY A 11 -2.98 -2.01 0.99
N MET A 12 -3.97 -2.88 1.13
CA MET A 12 -5.25 -2.49 1.71
C MET A 12 -5.06 -1.89 3.12
N HIS A 13 -6.00 -1.04 3.55
CA HIS A 13 -6.07 -0.64 4.96
C HIS A 13 -5.94 -1.86 5.87
N ARG A 14 -5.23 -1.70 6.99
CA ARG A 14 -5.00 -2.76 7.99
C ARG A 14 -4.09 -3.92 7.55
N SER A 15 -3.50 -3.87 6.35
CA SER A 15 -2.49 -4.84 5.89
C SER A 15 -1.09 -4.63 6.47
N GLY A 16 -0.90 -3.67 7.38
CA GLY A 16 0.42 -3.37 7.96
C GLY A 16 1.22 -2.29 7.23
N THR A 17 0.58 -1.56 6.30
CA THR A 17 1.21 -0.45 5.55
C THR A 17 1.78 0.64 6.47
N SER A 18 1.09 1.01 7.54
CA SER A 18 1.60 2.00 8.51
C SER A 18 2.85 1.50 9.26
N SER A 19 2.92 0.21 9.62
CA SER A 19 4.09 -0.37 10.29
C SER A 19 5.33 -0.30 9.41
N VAL A 20 5.20 -0.69 8.14
CA VAL A 20 6.31 -0.62 7.18
C VAL A 20 6.68 0.83 6.90
N THR A 21 5.70 1.71 6.67
CA THR A 21 5.94 3.13 6.36
C THR A 21 6.67 3.84 7.49
N GLY A 22 6.23 3.65 8.73
CA GLY A 22 6.86 4.28 9.89
C GLY A 22 8.27 3.75 10.14
N ALA A 23 8.49 2.43 10.01
CA ALA A 23 9.83 1.87 10.12
C ALA A 23 10.79 2.42 9.05
N LEU A 24 10.36 2.48 7.78
CA LEU A 24 11.16 3.10 6.70
C LEU A 24 11.43 4.59 6.97
N SER A 25 10.45 5.30 7.53
CA SER A 25 10.61 6.72 7.86
C SER A 25 11.65 6.96 8.96
N LEU A 26 11.59 6.13 10.00
CA LEU A 26 12.55 6.16 11.11
C LEU A 26 13.97 5.73 10.71
N LEU A 27 14.12 5.13 9.51
CA LEU A 27 15.40 4.69 8.93
C LEU A 27 15.83 5.58 7.76
N GLY A 28 15.39 6.84 7.73
CA GLY A 28 15.91 7.86 6.83
C GLY A 28 15.07 8.17 5.58
N ALA A 29 13.95 7.48 5.35
CA ALA A 29 13.02 7.89 4.29
C ALA A 29 12.16 9.08 4.75
N ALA A 30 12.13 10.18 3.99
CA ALA A 30 11.32 11.32 4.35
C ALA A 30 9.81 10.98 4.27
N SER A 31 9.11 11.20 5.38
CA SER A 31 7.65 11.15 5.44
C SER A 31 7.05 12.50 5.00
N PRO A 32 5.75 12.53 4.61
CA PRO A 32 5.09 13.78 4.25
C PRO A 32 5.11 14.80 5.38
N ARG A 33 5.28 16.09 5.05
CA ARG A 33 5.25 17.20 6.02
C ARG A 33 3.91 17.28 6.77
N THR A 34 2.79 16.99 6.10
CA THR A 34 1.45 17.13 6.69
C THR A 34 0.84 15.76 6.93
N LEU A 35 1.29 15.08 7.99
CA LEU A 35 0.75 13.77 8.36
C LEU A 35 -0.71 13.87 8.84
N MET A 36 -1.52 12.88 8.44
CA MET A 36 -2.83 12.67 9.06
C MET A 36 -2.68 12.43 10.56
N PRO A 37 -3.54 13.04 11.40
CA PRO A 37 -3.47 12.88 12.84
C PRO A 37 -3.68 11.42 13.23
N ALA A 38 -3.04 11.00 14.31
CA ALA A 38 -3.32 9.70 14.92
C ALA A 38 -4.79 9.62 15.36
N ALA A 39 -5.35 8.42 15.32
CA ALA A 39 -6.72 8.14 15.73
C ALA A 39 -6.75 6.92 16.66
N GLU A 40 -7.88 6.69 17.34
CA GLU A 40 -8.03 5.59 18.31
C GLU A 40 -7.70 4.20 17.71
N ASP A 41 -8.06 4.01 16.44
CA ASP A 41 -7.82 2.79 15.67
C ASP A 41 -6.38 2.67 15.12
N ASN A 42 -5.60 3.77 15.17
CA ASN A 42 -4.19 3.81 14.82
C ASN A 42 -3.43 4.91 15.61
N PRO A 43 -3.15 4.67 16.91
CA PRO A 43 -2.58 5.68 17.80
C PRO A 43 -1.14 6.04 17.45
N LYS A 44 -0.43 5.18 16.71
CA LYS A 44 0.95 5.40 16.25
C LYS A 44 1.04 6.17 14.92
N GLY A 45 -0.08 6.74 14.48
CA GLY A 45 -0.16 7.57 13.28
C GLY A 45 -0.33 6.77 11.99
N PHE A 46 -0.97 7.39 11.00
CA PHE A 46 -1.20 6.76 9.71
C PHE A 46 0.03 6.82 8.81
N TRP A 47 0.93 7.79 8.97
CA TRP A 47 2.02 8.02 8.00
C TRP A 47 1.51 8.28 6.57
N GLU A 48 0.28 8.82 6.48
CA GLU A 48 -0.36 9.25 5.25
C GLU A 48 -0.33 10.78 5.23
N SER A 49 -0.11 11.36 4.05
CA SER A 49 -0.27 12.81 3.86
C SER A 49 -1.75 13.16 3.84
N GLN A 50 -2.19 14.05 4.74
CA GLN A 50 -3.57 14.53 4.76
C GLN A 50 -4.00 15.21 3.46
N PRO A 51 -3.22 16.16 2.88
CA PRO A 51 -3.63 16.78 1.62
C PRO A 51 -3.65 15.81 0.44
N LEU A 52 -2.77 14.79 0.40
CA LEU A 52 -2.84 13.75 -0.63
C LEU A 52 -4.05 12.83 -0.46
N MET A 53 -4.40 12.45 0.77
CA MET A 53 -5.59 11.65 1.04
C MET A 53 -6.86 12.37 0.58
N LEU A 54 -6.98 13.67 0.86
CA LEU A 54 -8.11 14.49 0.37
C LEU A 54 -8.14 14.57 -1.16
N LEU A 55 -6.98 14.65 -1.81
CA LEU A 55 -6.87 14.61 -3.26
C LEU A 55 -7.30 13.25 -3.83
N HIS A 56 -6.94 12.15 -3.17
CA HIS A 56 -7.37 10.81 -3.57
C HIS A 56 -8.88 10.61 -3.46
N ASP A 57 -9.51 11.13 -2.39
CA ASP A 57 -10.96 11.07 -2.26
C ASP A 57 -11.65 11.87 -3.38
N ARG A 58 -11.10 13.03 -3.78
CA ARG A 58 -11.58 13.79 -4.96
C ARG A 58 -11.38 13.01 -6.26
N LEU A 59 -10.22 12.41 -6.47
CA LEU A 59 -9.94 11.60 -7.66
C LEU A 59 -10.91 10.42 -7.79
N LEU A 60 -11.18 9.71 -6.69
CA LEU A 60 -12.16 8.64 -6.68
C LEU A 60 -13.57 9.16 -6.98
N ALA A 61 -13.97 10.27 -6.35
CA ALA A 61 -15.28 10.89 -6.55
C ALA A 61 -15.49 11.38 -8.00
N ALA A 62 -14.46 11.95 -8.63
CA ALA A 62 -14.49 12.37 -10.03
C ALA A 62 -14.76 11.19 -10.98
N GLY A 63 -14.33 9.98 -10.62
CA GLY A 63 -14.65 8.74 -11.33
C GLY A 63 -15.91 8.03 -10.83
N GLY A 64 -16.75 8.68 -10.02
CA GLY A 64 -17.99 8.09 -9.47
C GLY A 64 -17.76 6.97 -8.45
N SER A 65 -16.60 6.97 -7.77
CA SER A 65 -16.15 5.90 -6.87
C SER A 65 -15.84 6.45 -5.48
N SER A 66 -15.42 5.56 -4.57
CA SER A 66 -14.96 5.90 -3.22
C SER A 66 -13.98 4.86 -2.71
N TRP A 67 -13.34 5.08 -1.55
CA TRP A 67 -12.42 4.10 -0.98
C TRP A 67 -13.09 2.76 -0.60
N ARG A 68 -14.42 2.76 -0.39
CA ARG A 68 -15.22 1.55 -0.12
C ARG A 68 -15.71 0.86 -1.40
N ASP A 69 -15.42 1.40 -2.57
CA ASP A 69 -15.83 0.79 -3.84
C ASP A 69 -14.78 -0.20 -4.32
N TRP A 70 -15.16 -1.48 -4.33
CA TRP A 70 -14.32 -2.59 -4.78
C TRP A 70 -14.45 -2.89 -6.28
N ARG A 71 -15.31 -2.16 -7.02
CA ARG A 71 -15.46 -2.30 -8.47
C ARG A 71 -14.28 -1.65 -9.22
N PRO A 72 -14.05 -1.98 -10.50
CA PRO A 72 -12.97 -1.38 -11.29
C PRO A 72 -13.05 0.14 -11.31
N PHE A 73 -11.91 0.82 -11.19
CA PHE A 73 -11.83 2.28 -11.20
C PHE A 73 -11.24 2.75 -12.53
N ASN A 74 -11.97 3.60 -13.25
CA ASN A 74 -11.50 4.18 -14.51
C ASN A 74 -10.77 5.51 -14.24
N LEU A 75 -9.46 5.42 -14.05
CA LEU A 75 -8.60 6.58 -13.82
C LEU A 75 -8.63 7.60 -14.97
N SER A 76 -8.73 7.16 -16.23
CA SER A 76 -8.78 8.10 -17.37
C SER A 76 -10.04 8.95 -17.30
N ALA A 77 -11.20 8.31 -17.11
CA ALA A 77 -12.47 9.02 -16.99
C ALA A 77 -12.48 9.99 -15.81
N ALA A 78 -11.89 9.60 -14.67
CA ALA A 78 -11.77 10.49 -13.51
C ALA A 78 -10.90 11.74 -13.81
N LEU A 79 -9.77 11.56 -14.50
CA LEU A 79 -8.90 12.67 -14.90
C LEU A 79 -9.50 13.54 -16.01
N GLU A 80 -10.34 12.97 -16.88
CA GLU A 80 -11.11 13.72 -17.88
C GLU A 80 -12.22 14.55 -17.21
N ALA A 81 -12.89 14.00 -16.19
CA ALA A 81 -13.91 14.69 -15.42
C ALA A 81 -13.32 15.82 -14.55
N GLU A 82 -12.11 15.66 -14.03
CA GLU A 82 -11.42 16.68 -13.23
C GLU A 82 -9.94 16.89 -13.65
N PRO A 83 -9.69 17.58 -14.79
CA PRO A 83 -8.35 17.71 -15.37
C PRO A 83 -7.31 18.42 -14.50
N THR A 84 -7.76 19.22 -13.51
CA THR A 84 -6.89 19.94 -12.59
C THR A 84 -6.18 19.04 -11.58
N LEU A 85 -6.68 17.82 -11.34
CA LEU A 85 -6.15 16.91 -10.32
C LEU A 85 -4.67 16.56 -10.55
N MET A 86 -4.24 16.40 -11.80
CA MET A 86 -2.85 16.10 -12.12
C MET A 86 -1.91 17.23 -11.67
N GLY A 87 -2.28 18.49 -11.94
CA GLY A 87 -1.51 19.65 -11.51
C GLY A 87 -1.49 19.81 -10.00
N GLN A 88 -2.63 19.59 -9.34
CA GLN A 88 -2.75 19.65 -7.89
C GLN A 88 -1.93 18.55 -7.19
N ALA A 89 -1.93 17.33 -7.73
CA ALA A 89 -1.14 16.23 -7.18
C ALA A 89 0.37 16.48 -7.32
N ARG A 90 0.79 17.06 -8.45
CA ARG A 90 2.18 17.49 -8.63
C ARG A 90 2.60 18.55 -7.62
N ALA A 91 1.78 19.58 -7.42
CA ALA A 91 2.06 20.63 -6.44
C ALA A 91 2.11 20.05 -5.02
N CYS A 92 1.15 19.20 -4.66
CA CYS A 92 1.11 18.56 -3.36
C CYS A 92 2.31 17.64 -3.11
N LEU A 93 2.76 16.87 -4.12
CA LEU A 93 3.98 16.06 -4.02
C LEU A 93 5.20 16.92 -3.67
N VAL A 94 5.36 18.07 -4.33
CA VAL A 94 6.47 19.01 -4.05
C VAL A 94 6.34 19.61 -2.65
N ASP A 95 5.15 20.06 -2.27
CA ASP A 95 4.93 20.70 -0.98
C ASP A 95 5.10 19.75 0.21
N GLU A 96 4.77 18.47 0.03
CA GLU A 96 4.79 17.47 1.10
C GLU A 96 6.17 16.83 1.30
N PHE A 97 6.99 16.73 0.25
CA PHE A 97 8.29 16.05 0.31
C PHE A 97 9.50 16.94 0.00
N GLN A 98 9.27 18.15 -0.50
CA GLN A 98 10.31 19.15 -0.78
C GLN A 98 11.46 18.55 -1.62
N GLU A 99 12.71 18.85 -1.25
CA GLU A 99 13.92 18.40 -1.94
C GLU A 99 14.44 17.04 -1.44
N ALA A 100 13.64 16.27 -0.68
CA ALA A 100 14.08 15.00 -0.13
C ALA A 100 14.50 14.00 -1.22
N SER A 101 15.69 13.43 -1.08
CA SER A 101 16.26 12.46 -2.02
C SER A 101 15.71 11.06 -1.84
N LEU A 102 15.25 10.69 -0.64
CA LEU A 102 14.56 9.44 -0.35
C LEU A 102 13.24 9.77 0.34
N ILE A 103 12.12 9.35 -0.25
CA ILE A 103 10.78 9.59 0.29
C ILE A 103 10.02 8.28 0.48
N VAL A 104 9.07 8.26 1.41
CA VAL A 104 8.08 7.20 1.51
C VAL A 104 6.67 7.76 1.36
N LEU A 105 5.95 7.27 0.35
CA LEU A 105 4.58 7.64 0.02
C LEU A 105 3.66 6.48 0.37
N LYS A 106 2.64 6.75 1.17
CA LYS A 106 1.61 5.77 1.52
C LYS A 106 0.23 6.41 1.54
N ASP A 107 -0.70 5.74 0.88
CA ASP A 107 -2.15 5.81 1.07
C ASP A 107 -2.70 4.53 0.43
N PRO A 108 -3.52 3.71 1.12
CA PRO A 108 -4.06 2.47 0.55
C PRO A 108 -4.77 2.65 -0.80
N ARG A 109 -5.36 3.82 -1.07
CA ARG A 109 -6.02 4.12 -2.34
C ARG A 109 -5.05 4.13 -3.52
N ILE A 110 -3.76 4.38 -3.30
CA ILE A 110 -2.74 4.36 -4.35
C ILE A 110 -2.72 3.01 -5.09
N CYS A 111 -3.05 1.91 -4.41
CA CYS A 111 -3.21 0.60 -5.05
C CYS A 111 -4.11 0.65 -6.30
N ARG A 112 -5.15 1.49 -6.28
CA ARG A 112 -6.16 1.62 -7.35
C ARG A 112 -5.69 2.43 -8.55
N PHE A 113 -4.66 3.26 -8.38
CA PHE A 113 -4.21 4.20 -9.40
C PHE A 113 -2.69 4.44 -9.34
N LEU A 114 -1.89 3.42 -9.02
CA LEU A 114 -0.42 3.51 -8.99
C LEU A 114 0.17 4.11 -10.29
N PRO A 115 -0.32 3.80 -11.51
CA PRO A 115 0.24 4.41 -12.72
C PRO A 115 0.20 5.95 -12.74
N PHE A 116 -0.79 6.55 -12.07
CA PHE A 116 -0.86 8.01 -11.87
C PHE A 116 0.33 8.50 -11.03
N TRP A 117 0.60 7.83 -9.92
CA TRP A 117 1.68 8.17 -9.00
C TRP A 117 3.07 7.87 -9.57
N SER A 118 3.26 6.72 -10.22
CA SER A 118 4.52 6.39 -10.88
C SER A 118 4.90 7.43 -11.94
N ARG A 119 3.91 7.98 -12.67
CA ARG A 119 4.15 9.09 -13.60
C ARG A 119 4.56 10.37 -12.88
N LEU A 120 3.83 10.79 -11.85
CA LEU A 120 4.13 12.01 -11.09
C LEU A 120 5.53 11.96 -10.44
N LEU A 121 5.86 10.82 -9.82
CA LEU A 121 7.15 10.59 -9.18
C LEU A 121 8.29 10.63 -10.20
N ARG A 122 8.14 9.94 -11.35
CA ARG A 122 9.12 9.98 -12.43
C ARG A 122 9.31 11.41 -12.98
N ASP A 123 8.22 12.13 -13.21
CA ASP A 123 8.30 13.52 -13.69
C ASP A 123 8.97 14.46 -12.66
N ALA A 124 8.94 14.11 -11.37
CA ALA A 124 9.64 14.80 -10.29
C ALA A 124 11.09 14.28 -10.05
N GLY A 125 11.57 13.40 -10.93
CA GLY A 125 12.93 12.85 -10.92
C GLY A 125 13.15 11.66 -9.98
N TYR A 126 12.09 11.08 -9.41
CA TYR A 126 12.19 9.92 -8.53
C TYR A 126 12.18 8.61 -9.32
N HIS A 127 13.09 7.70 -8.96
CA HIS A 127 12.96 6.27 -9.22
C HIS A 127 11.95 5.70 -8.22
N THR A 128 10.90 5.03 -8.73
CA THR A 128 9.82 4.49 -7.90
C THR A 128 10.09 3.03 -7.56
N MET A 129 10.04 2.69 -6.28
CA MET A 129 10.14 1.33 -5.77
C MET A 129 8.93 1.03 -4.89
N VAL A 130 8.55 -0.24 -4.79
CA VAL A 130 7.32 -0.66 -4.13
C VAL A 130 7.63 -1.60 -2.97
N VAL A 131 6.97 -1.39 -1.83
CA VAL A 131 6.96 -2.37 -0.74
C VAL A 131 5.51 -2.76 -0.45
N CYS A 132 5.23 -4.06 -0.51
CA CYS A 132 3.90 -4.64 -0.36
C CYS A 132 3.82 -5.48 0.92
N PRO A 133 3.43 -4.90 2.07
CA PRO A 133 3.11 -5.70 3.25
C PRO A 133 1.84 -6.53 3.03
N LEU A 134 1.98 -7.82 3.25
CA LEU A 134 0.94 -8.83 3.11
C LEU A 134 0.45 -9.26 4.49
N ARG A 135 -0.86 -9.17 4.69
CA ARG A 135 -1.57 -9.68 5.87
C ARG A 135 -2.71 -10.58 5.42
N PRO A 136 -2.99 -11.70 6.14
CA PRO A 136 -4.08 -12.58 5.79
C PRO A 136 -5.40 -11.80 5.59
N PRO A 137 -6.15 -12.07 4.51
CA PRO A 137 -7.35 -11.31 4.18
C PRO A 137 -8.42 -11.39 5.27
N VAL A 138 -8.50 -12.52 5.98
CA VAL A 138 -9.41 -12.71 7.12
C VAL A 138 -9.13 -11.73 8.26
N ASP A 139 -7.86 -11.51 8.59
CA ASP A 139 -7.47 -10.56 9.63
C ASP A 139 -7.74 -9.12 9.20
N VAL A 140 -7.54 -8.82 7.90
CA VAL A 140 -7.86 -7.50 7.34
C VAL A 140 -9.36 -7.25 7.38
N ALA A 141 -10.18 -8.21 6.93
CA ALA A 141 -11.63 -8.11 6.91
C ALA A 141 -12.21 -7.93 8.33
N ASN A 142 -11.75 -8.69 9.31
CA ASN A 142 -12.13 -8.50 10.72
C ASN A 142 -11.75 -7.11 11.24
N SER A 143 -10.59 -6.60 10.83
CA SER A 143 -10.12 -5.29 11.28
C SER A 143 -10.93 -4.15 10.66
N LEU A 144 -11.38 -4.32 9.43
CA LEU A 144 -12.32 -3.41 8.81
C LEU A 144 -13.71 -3.51 9.45
N ALA A 145 -14.19 -4.73 9.74
CA ALA A 145 -15.49 -4.93 10.39
C ALA A 145 -15.57 -4.18 11.73
N PHE A 146 -14.58 -4.37 12.60
CA PHE A 146 -14.52 -3.69 13.90
C PHE A 146 -14.44 -2.17 13.79
N ARG A 147 -13.67 -1.65 12.82
CA ARG A 147 -13.43 -0.20 12.67
C ARG A 147 -14.59 0.52 11.98
N ASN A 148 -15.19 -0.11 10.97
CA ASN A 148 -15.99 0.56 9.96
C ASN A 148 -17.42 0.05 9.87
N ASP A 149 -17.82 -0.85 10.78
CA ASP A 149 -19.10 -1.58 10.76
C ASP A 149 -19.36 -2.24 9.39
N MET A 150 -18.31 -2.87 8.87
CA MET A 150 -18.24 -3.43 7.53
C MET A 150 -18.46 -4.94 7.56
N GLY A 151 -19.25 -5.46 6.61
CA GLY A 151 -19.41 -6.91 6.46
C GLY A 151 -18.10 -7.59 6.05
N LEU A 152 -17.85 -8.81 6.53
CA LEU A 152 -16.61 -9.54 6.25
C LEU A 152 -16.38 -9.78 4.75
N GLU A 153 -17.44 -10.11 4.01
CA GLU A 153 -17.40 -10.27 2.55
C GLU A 153 -17.09 -8.96 1.83
N GLU A 154 -17.59 -7.83 2.33
CA GLU A 154 -17.26 -6.50 1.80
C GLU A 154 -15.78 -6.18 2.04
N GLY A 155 -15.28 -6.42 3.25
CA GLY A 155 -13.86 -6.29 3.59
C GLY A 155 -12.97 -7.19 2.73
N GLY A 156 -13.39 -8.44 2.48
CA GLY A 156 -12.71 -9.39 1.59
C GLY A 156 -12.64 -8.90 0.15
N ARG A 157 -13.75 -8.40 -0.41
CA ARG A 157 -13.78 -7.81 -1.76
C ARG A 157 -12.91 -6.57 -1.88
N LEU A 158 -12.92 -5.71 -0.86
CA LEU A 158 -12.05 -4.53 -0.82
C LEU A 158 -10.58 -4.91 -0.77
N TRP A 159 -10.20 -5.84 0.12
CA TRP A 159 -8.85 -6.36 0.17
C TRP A 159 -8.44 -6.92 -1.20
N LEU A 160 -9.28 -7.78 -1.79
CA LEU A 160 -9.00 -8.44 -3.06
C LEU A 160 -8.75 -7.41 -4.17
N ARG A 161 -9.63 -6.41 -4.28
CA ARG A 161 -9.48 -5.34 -5.26
C ARG A 161 -8.14 -4.61 -5.12
N HIS A 162 -7.81 -4.19 -3.90
CA HIS A 162 -6.60 -3.39 -3.66
C HIS A 162 -5.33 -4.18 -3.94
N VAL A 163 -5.25 -5.45 -3.52
CA VAL A 163 -4.04 -6.25 -3.74
C VAL A 163 -3.86 -6.64 -5.20
N LEU A 164 -4.94 -6.92 -5.94
CA LEU A 164 -4.86 -7.22 -7.37
C LEU A 164 -4.43 -5.99 -8.19
N ASP A 165 -5.01 -4.83 -7.91
CA ASP A 165 -4.63 -3.60 -8.62
C ASP A 165 -3.19 -3.21 -8.28
N ALA A 166 -2.76 -3.32 -7.02
CA ALA A 166 -1.38 -3.06 -6.60
C ALA A 166 -0.37 -4.01 -7.25
N GLU A 167 -0.66 -5.32 -7.24
CA GLU A 167 0.23 -6.31 -7.85
C GLU A 167 0.36 -6.04 -9.35
N ARG A 168 -0.76 -5.95 -10.07
CA ARG A 168 -0.76 -5.77 -11.53
C ARG A 168 -0.04 -4.50 -11.96
N SER A 169 -0.30 -3.39 -11.27
CA SER A 169 0.26 -2.08 -11.65
C SER A 169 1.72 -1.87 -11.24
N SER A 170 2.27 -2.75 -10.39
CA SER A 170 3.66 -2.65 -9.91
C SER A 170 4.65 -3.55 -10.65
N ARG A 171 4.21 -4.38 -11.61
CA ARG A 171 5.05 -5.38 -12.30
C ARG A 171 6.28 -4.79 -13.00
N ASP A 172 6.19 -3.56 -13.48
CA ASP A 172 7.29 -2.87 -14.17
C ASP A 172 8.21 -2.09 -13.20
N LEU A 173 8.01 -2.24 -11.89
CA LEU A 173 8.76 -1.54 -10.84
C LEU A 173 9.56 -2.53 -10.00
N LEU A 174 10.67 -2.07 -9.42
CA LEU A 174 11.35 -2.82 -8.36
C LEU A 174 10.42 -2.91 -7.15
N ARG A 175 10.09 -4.14 -6.73
CA ARG A 175 9.10 -4.39 -5.68
C ARG A 175 9.57 -5.46 -4.71
N TYR A 176 9.12 -5.34 -3.46
CA TYR A 176 9.39 -6.29 -2.38
C TYR A 176 8.08 -6.64 -1.66
N PHE A 177 7.73 -7.92 -1.60
CA PHE A 177 6.58 -8.42 -0.86
C PHE A 177 7.05 -8.95 0.49
N VAL A 178 6.35 -8.60 1.57
CA VAL A 178 6.72 -9.03 2.93
C VAL A 178 5.50 -9.48 3.71
N HIS A 179 5.58 -10.63 4.37
CA HIS A 179 4.58 -10.99 5.37
C HIS A 179 4.67 -10.03 6.55
N TRP A 180 3.59 -9.29 6.82
CA TRP A 180 3.57 -8.27 7.88
C TRP A 180 3.89 -8.86 9.27
N GLN A 181 3.45 -10.09 9.56
CA GLN A 181 3.78 -10.76 10.82
C GLN A 181 5.29 -11.02 10.95
N VAL A 182 5.95 -11.44 9.86
CA VAL A 182 7.41 -11.63 9.81
C VAL A 182 8.13 -10.28 9.95
N PHE A 183 7.60 -9.23 9.32
CA PHE A 183 8.11 -7.87 9.50
C PHE A 183 8.04 -7.41 10.95
N LEU A 184 6.92 -7.64 11.65
CA LEU A 184 6.80 -7.25 13.05
C LEU A 184 7.77 -8.01 13.97
N SER A 185 7.91 -9.33 13.80
CA SER A 185 8.77 -10.14 14.67
C SER A 185 10.26 -10.01 14.38
N GLY A 186 10.63 -9.59 13.17
CA GLY A 186 12.01 -9.60 12.67
C GLY A 186 12.34 -8.39 11.81
N TRP A 187 11.88 -7.20 12.22
CA TRP A 187 11.93 -6.00 11.37
C TRP A 187 13.34 -5.65 10.87
N ARG A 188 14.38 -5.87 11.69
CA ARG A 188 15.80 -5.59 11.36
C ARG A 188 16.25 -6.34 10.11
N ASP A 189 15.99 -7.64 10.04
CA ASP A 189 16.38 -8.45 8.89
C ASP A 189 15.53 -8.13 7.67
N GLN A 190 14.26 -7.81 7.87
CA GLN A 190 13.37 -7.42 6.79
C GLN A 190 13.78 -6.07 6.17
N VAL A 191 14.14 -5.06 6.95
CA VAL A 191 14.62 -3.77 6.40
C VAL A 191 15.96 -3.91 5.69
N ARG A 192 16.86 -4.78 6.18
CA ARG A 192 18.11 -5.14 5.47
C ARG A 192 17.83 -5.76 4.10
N GLN A 193 16.88 -6.70 4.03
CA GLN A 193 16.51 -7.34 2.76
C GLN A 193 15.81 -6.37 1.80
N ILE A 194 14.92 -5.51 2.32
CA ILE A 194 14.27 -4.46 1.54
C ILE A 194 15.31 -3.51 0.94
N ASP A 195 16.25 -3.02 1.75
CA ASP A 195 17.30 -2.11 1.30
C ASP A 195 18.23 -2.77 0.28
N ALA A 196 18.68 -4.00 0.55
CA ALA A 196 19.54 -4.74 -0.36
C ALA A 196 18.88 -5.03 -1.71
N LYS A 197 17.56 -5.32 -1.73
CA LYS A 197 16.81 -5.62 -2.96
C LYS A 197 16.47 -4.35 -3.74
N LEU A 198 16.11 -3.26 -3.07
CA LEU A 198 15.59 -2.04 -3.69
C LEU A 198 16.64 -0.92 -3.83
N GLY A 199 17.80 -1.04 -3.21
CA GLY A 199 18.88 -0.05 -3.27
C GLY A 199 18.49 1.30 -2.65
N LEU A 200 17.80 1.30 -1.51
CA LEU A 200 17.19 2.50 -0.95
C LEU A 200 18.24 3.45 -0.34
N GLY A 201 19.28 2.90 0.29
CA GLY A 201 20.25 3.64 1.09
C GLY A 201 19.66 4.06 2.44
N LEU A 202 18.92 3.15 3.09
CA LEU A 202 18.40 3.37 4.44
C LEU A 202 19.53 3.48 5.48
N GLU A 203 19.24 4.14 6.60
CA GLU A 203 20.13 4.25 7.75
C GLU A 203 20.13 2.93 8.54
N LEU A 204 20.92 1.97 8.09
CA LEU A 204 20.99 0.63 8.69
C LEU A 204 22.18 0.42 9.65
N ASP A 205 22.94 1.49 9.92
CA ASP A 205 24.04 1.45 10.86
C ASP A 205 23.50 1.19 12.28
N ASN A 206 24.22 0.36 13.05
CA ASN A 206 23.87 0.03 14.43
C ASN A 206 22.46 -0.59 14.60
N LEU A 207 21.89 -1.22 13.58
CA LEU A 207 20.60 -1.91 13.71
C LEU A 207 20.58 -2.91 14.87
N ASP A 208 21.71 -3.50 15.26
CA ASP A 208 21.77 -4.45 16.38
C ASP A 208 21.65 -3.78 17.76
N GLN A 209 21.59 -2.44 17.82
CA GLN A 209 21.33 -1.66 19.02
C GLN A 209 19.83 -1.30 19.14
N PRO A 210 19.36 -0.82 20.32
CA PRO A 210 18.02 -0.28 20.45
C PRO A 210 17.76 0.85 19.46
N SER A 211 16.62 0.80 18.78
CA SER A 211 16.21 1.74 17.74
C SER A 211 14.83 2.32 18.07
N PRO A 212 14.51 3.57 17.66
CA PRO A 212 13.14 4.09 17.71
C PRO A 212 12.11 3.18 17.02
N VAL A 213 12.55 2.36 16.07
CA VAL A 213 11.69 1.37 15.39
C VAL A 213 11.20 0.28 16.37
N ASP A 214 11.97 -0.07 17.40
CA ASP A 214 11.57 -1.07 18.41
C ASP A 214 10.35 -0.60 19.22
N GLU A 215 10.35 0.66 19.64
CA GLU A 215 9.23 1.26 20.36
C GLU A 215 8.03 1.45 19.44
N PHE A 216 8.29 1.84 18.18
CA PHE A 216 7.27 2.03 17.17
C PHE A 216 6.54 0.73 16.82
N LEU A 217 7.27 -0.36 16.54
CA LEU A 217 6.70 -1.66 16.20
C LEU A 217 6.37 -2.48 17.46
N SER A 218 5.41 -2.03 18.26
CA SER A 218 5.00 -2.81 19.44
C SER A 218 4.04 -3.96 19.09
N PRO A 219 4.07 -5.08 19.84
CA PRO A 219 3.18 -6.23 19.64
C PRO A 219 1.67 -5.90 19.72
N GLU A 220 1.31 -4.80 20.39
CA GLU A 220 -0.07 -4.30 20.54
C GLU A 220 -0.72 -3.89 19.21
N LEU A 221 0.06 -3.84 18.13
CA LEU A 221 -0.43 -3.66 16.77
C LEU A 221 -1.21 -4.89 16.26
N VAL A 222 -1.00 -6.08 16.84
CA VAL A 222 -1.76 -7.30 16.52
C VAL A 222 -3.01 -7.37 17.40
N ARG A 223 -4.02 -6.56 17.06
CA ARG A 223 -5.29 -6.51 17.82
C ARG A 223 -6.26 -7.65 17.49
N GLN A 224 -6.09 -8.28 16.34
CA GLN A 224 -7.03 -9.26 15.80
C GLN A 224 -6.30 -10.32 14.98
N THR A 225 -6.39 -11.55 15.48
CA THR A 225 -6.04 -12.79 14.80
C THR A 225 -7.26 -13.68 14.95
N THR A 226 -7.92 -14.00 13.86
CA THR A 226 -9.12 -14.85 13.91
C THR A 226 -9.01 -15.94 12.86
N SER A 227 -9.00 -17.17 13.33
CA SER A 227 -9.12 -18.37 12.51
C SER A 227 -10.59 -18.76 12.32
N GLY A 228 -10.91 -19.44 11.22
CA GLY A 228 -12.20 -20.10 11.03
C GLY A 228 -13.29 -19.29 10.31
N ILE A 229 -12.93 -18.23 9.59
CA ILE A 229 -13.85 -17.53 8.70
C ILE A 229 -13.45 -17.81 7.25
N ASP A 230 -14.36 -18.42 6.51
CA ASP A 230 -14.19 -18.68 5.09
C ASP A 230 -14.61 -17.44 4.29
N LEU A 231 -13.62 -16.68 3.83
CA LEU A 231 -13.84 -15.68 2.79
C LEU A 231 -14.02 -16.35 1.42
N HIS A 232 -14.62 -15.63 0.47
CA HIS A 232 -14.79 -16.11 -0.90
C HIS A 232 -13.50 -16.74 -1.47
N PRO A 233 -13.56 -17.89 -2.18
CA PRO A 233 -12.38 -18.61 -2.69
C PRO A 233 -11.42 -17.76 -3.53
N TRP A 234 -11.92 -16.73 -4.21
CA TRP A 234 -11.06 -15.80 -4.95
C TRP A 234 -10.10 -15.05 -4.04
N THR A 235 -10.56 -14.67 -2.85
CA THR A 235 -9.77 -13.96 -1.84
C THR A 235 -8.66 -14.84 -1.29
N THR A 236 -8.97 -16.09 -0.94
CA THR A 236 -7.99 -17.09 -0.49
C THR A 236 -7.01 -17.47 -1.60
N ASN A 237 -7.47 -17.67 -2.83
CA ASN A 237 -6.59 -17.95 -3.97
C ASN A 237 -5.62 -16.79 -4.26
N ALA A 238 -6.09 -15.53 -4.16
CA ALA A 238 -5.22 -14.37 -4.30
C ALA A 238 -4.17 -14.33 -3.18
N TRP A 239 -4.57 -14.63 -1.94
CA TRP A 239 -3.66 -14.70 -0.80
C TRP A 239 -2.54 -15.72 -1.03
N ASP A 240 -2.88 -16.93 -1.45
CA ASP A 240 -1.89 -17.98 -1.72
C ASP A 240 -0.91 -17.57 -2.82
N CYS A 241 -1.41 -16.93 -3.88
CA CYS A 241 -0.58 -16.41 -4.96
C CYS A 241 0.38 -15.32 -4.45
N LEU A 242 -0.12 -14.34 -3.69
CA LEU A 242 0.69 -13.27 -3.12
C LEU A 242 1.74 -13.79 -2.12
N CYS A 243 1.42 -14.82 -1.33
CA CYS A 243 2.41 -15.51 -0.49
C CYS A 243 3.55 -16.10 -1.33
N GLY A 244 3.24 -16.65 -2.51
CA GLY A 244 4.27 -17.12 -3.45
C GLY A 244 5.19 -16.00 -3.94
N LEU A 245 4.67 -14.78 -4.15
CA LEU A 245 5.47 -13.63 -4.57
C LEU A 245 6.45 -13.11 -3.51
N VAL A 246 6.31 -13.50 -2.24
CA VAL A 246 7.31 -13.19 -1.20
C VAL A 246 8.66 -13.84 -1.52
N ASN A 247 8.64 -15.06 -2.08
CA ASN A 247 9.85 -15.78 -2.46
C ASN A 247 10.22 -15.54 -3.93
N PHE A 248 9.23 -15.29 -4.79
CA PHE A 248 9.40 -15.16 -6.23
C PHE A 248 8.64 -13.95 -6.77
N SER A 249 9.18 -12.74 -6.53
CA SER A 249 8.51 -11.46 -6.80
C SER A 249 7.93 -11.29 -8.20
N ASP A 250 8.47 -12.01 -9.19
CA ASP A 250 8.15 -11.86 -10.61
C ASP A 250 7.85 -13.20 -11.30
N ASP A 251 7.34 -14.18 -10.56
CA ASP A 251 6.94 -15.48 -11.12
C ASP A 251 5.76 -15.32 -12.10
N SER A 252 6.02 -15.60 -13.38
CA SER A 252 5.02 -15.46 -14.45
C SER A 252 3.78 -16.34 -14.26
N ALA A 253 3.92 -17.56 -13.72
CA ALA A 253 2.78 -18.45 -13.52
C ALA A 253 1.87 -17.95 -12.39
N ILE A 254 2.45 -17.35 -11.34
CA ILE A 254 1.67 -16.68 -10.29
C ILE A 254 0.96 -15.45 -10.86
N GLN A 255 1.64 -14.63 -11.67
CA GLN A 255 1.06 -13.45 -12.31
C GLN A 255 -0.11 -13.79 -13.24
N ASP A 256 0.00 -14.85 -14.04
CA ASP A 256 -1.07 -15.32 -14.93
C ASP A 256 -2.31 -15.74 -14.13
N ARG A 257 -2.13 -16.43 -12.99
CA ARG A 257 -3.23 -16.80 -12.09
C ARG A 257 -3.91 -15.58 -11.48
N LEU A 258 -3.13 -14.59 -11.05
CA LEU A 258 -3.66 -13.32 -10.52
C LEU A 258 -4.40 -12.52 -11.60
N ASP A 259 -3.94 -12.57 -12.86
CA ASP A 259 -4.61 -11.94 -13.99
C ASP A 259 -5.94 -12.60 -14.32
N GLU A 260 -5.99 -13.93 -14.35
CA GLU A 260 -7.24 -14.68 -14.53
C GLU A 260 -8.24 -14.34 -13.41
N LEU A 261 -7.76 -14.28 -12.17
CA LEU A 261 -8.58 -13.94 -11.01
C LEU A 261 -9.13 -12.51 -11.11
N ARG A 262 -8.28 -11.54 -11.45
CA ARG A 262 -8.67 -10.14 -11.64
C ARG A 262 -9.69 -10.00 -12.75
N TRP A 263 -9.49 -10.68 -13.88
CA TRP A 263 -10.46 -10.69 -14.98
C TRP A 263 -11.82 -11.24 -14.53
N LYS A 264 -11.86 -12.41 -13.87
CA LYS A 264 -13.12 -12.98 -13.33
C LYS A 264 -13.81 -12.04 -12.35
N PHE A 265 -13.04 -11.37 -11.51
CA PHE A 265 -13.57 -10.42 -10.55
C PHE A 265 -14.16 -9.17 -11.22
N ASP A 266 -13.49 -8.63 -12.24
CA ASP A 266 -13.99 -7.51 -13.04
C ASP A 266 -15.27 -7.87 -13.81
N GLU A 267 -15.35 -9.07 -14.40
CA GLU A 267 -16.58 -9.56 -15.04
C GLU A 267 -17.74 -9.67 -14.05
N ALA A 268 -17.50 -10.22 -12.84
CA ALA A 268 -18.52 -10.33 -11.81
C ALA A 268 -19.04 -8.97 -11.32
N CYS A 269 -18.20 -7.93 -11.31
CA CYS A 269 -18.63 -6.58 -10.94
C CYS A 269 -19.73 -6.04 -11.86
N ARG A 270 -19.78 -6.49 -13.13
CA ARG A 270 -20.82 -6.04 -14.09
C ARG A 270 -22.23 -6.50 -13.73
N LEU A 271 -22.36 -7.48 -12.84
CA LEU A 271 -23.64 -7.94 -12.30
C LEU A 271 -24.20 -7.00 -11.21
N PHE A 272 -23.39 -6.05 -10.73
CA PHE A 272 -23.73 -5.11 -9.65
C PHE A 272 -23.43 -3.66 -10.10
N PRO A 273 -24.22 -3.10 -11.04
CA PRO A 273 -24.03 -1.75 -11.58
C PRO A 273 -24.15 -0.64 -10.52
#